data_AF-E9SCP2-F1
#
_entry.id   AF-E9SCP2-F1
#
_cell.length_a   1.000
_cell.length_b   1.000
_cell.length_c   1.000
_cell.angle_alpha   90.00
_cell.angle_beta   90.00
_cell.angle_gamma   90.00
#
_symmetry.space_group_name_H-M   'P 1'
#
loop_
_entity.id
_entity.type
_entity.pdbx_description
1 polymer ?
#
loop_
_entity_poly.entity_id
_entity_poly.type
_entity_poly.pdbx_seq_one_letter_code
_entity_poly.pdbx_strand_id
1 'polypeptide(L)' 'MIDRSDLVICCIQHKSGGAYRTIQYAEKQCKKIVNFTDETE' A
#
# COMPACT_ATOMS: atom_id res chain seq x y z
N MET A 1 -1.05 12.95 -0.37
CA MET A 1 0.08 12.29 0.33
C MET A 1 0.75 11.31 -0.63
N ILE A 2 0.03 10.29 -1.09
CA ILE A 2 0.49 9.28 -2.07
C ILE A 2 1.09 9.86 -3.35
N ASP A 3 0.46 10.85 -3.98
CA ASP A 3 0.92 11.39 -5.27
C ASP A 3 2.34 11.96 -5.24
N ARG A 4 2.73 12.51 -4.08
CA ARG A 4 4.05 13.11 -3.84
C ARG A 4 5.05 12.15 -3.18
N SER A 5 4.64 10.90 -2.93
CA SER A 5 5.51 9.88 -2.33
C SER A 5 6.29 9.14 -3.40
N ASP A 6 7.56 8.84 -3.11
CA ASP A 6 8.41 7.97 -3.91
C ASP A 6 8.25 6.48 -3.54
N LEU A 7 7.89 6.22 -2.28
CA LEU A 7 7.71 4.87 -1.71
C LEU A 7 6.55 4.88 -0.71
N VAL A 8 5.75 3.81 -0.73
CA VAL A 8 4.70 3.52 0.25
C VAL A 8 5.09 2.27 1.04
N ILE A 9 5.19 2.40 2.35
CA ILE A 9 5.44 1.29 3.26
C ILE A 9 4.18 1.08 4.10
N CYS A 10 3.69 -0.16 4.17
CA CYS A 10 2.48 -0.49 4.90
C CYS A 10 2.51 -1.89 5.54
N CYS A 11 1.52 -2.17 6.38
CA CYS A 11 1.24 -3.49 6.93
C CYS A 11 -0.27 -3.70 6.79
N ILE A 12 -0.69 -4.21 5.62
CA ILE A 12 -2.10 -4.45 5.30
C ILE A 12 -2.33 -5.95 5.30
N GLN A 13 -2.98 -6.42 6.37
CA GLN A 13 -3.37 -7.81 6.52
C GLN A 13 -4.76 -8.10 5.97
N HIS A 14 -5.70 -7.17 6.13
CA HIS A 14 -7.08 -7.34 5.68
C HIS A 14 -7.33 -6.55 4.39
N LYS A 15 -7.85 -7.21 3.35
CA LYS A 15 -8.19 -6.62 2.05
C LYS A 15 -9.50 -5.83 2.09
N SER A 16 -9.67 -4.98 3.10
CA SER A 16 -10.87 -4.17 3.31
C SER A 16 -10.54 -2.86 4.06
N GLY A 17 -11.49 -1.92 4.06
CA GLY A 17 -11.35 -0.64 4.76
C GLY A 17 -10.55 0.43 4.00
N GLY A 18 -10.37 1.58 4.65
CA GLY A 18 -9.77 2.77 4.04
C GLY A 18 -8.27 2.62 3.73
N ALA A 19 -7.54 1.90 4.59
CA ALA A 19 -6.12 1.65 4.39
C ALA A 19 -5.85 0.79 3.15
N TYR A 20 -6.62 -0.30 2.97
CA TYR A 20 -6.54 -1.13 1.77
C TYR A 20 -6.89 -0.35 0.50
N ARG A 21 -7.96 0.48 0.53
CA ARG A 21 -8.30 1.36 -0.61
C ARG A 21 -7.18 2.35 -0.96
N THR A 22 -6.44 2.81 0.05
CA THR A 22 -5.29 3.70 -0.15
C THR A 22 -4.15 3.00 -0.86
N ILE A 23 -3.89 1.73 -0.55
CA ILE A 23 -2.90 0.91 -1.27
C ILE A 23 -3.35 0.64 -2.71
N GLN A 24 -4.62 0.29 -2.94
CA GLN A 24 -5.15 0.14 -4.29
C GLN A 24 -5.03 1.43 -5.11
N TYR A 25 -5.16 2.59 -4.47
CA TYR A 25 -4.90 3.87 -5.13
C TYR A 25 -3.41 4.04 -5.44
N ALA A 26 -2.51 3.73 -4.51
CA ALA A 26 -1.06 3.78 -4.74
C ALA A 26 -0.61 2.84 -5.88
N GLU A 27 -1.20 1.64 -5.99
CA GLU A 27 -0.97 0.70 -7.09
C GLU A 27 -1.37 1.32 -8.44
N LYS A 28 -2.54 1.94 -8.51
CA LYS A 28 -3.02 2.64 -9.71
C LYS A 28 -2.15 3.83 -10.10
N GLN A 29 -1.52 4.48 -9.13
CA GLN A 29 -0.55 5.56 -9.36
C GLN A 29 0.86 5.04 -9.66
N CYS A 30 1.03 3.73 -9.87
CA CYS A 30 2.30 3.06 -10.14
C CYS A 30 3.39 3.39 -9.10
N LYS A 31 3.00 3.56 -7.83
CA LYS A 31 3.95 3.82 -6.75
C LYS A 31 4.68 2.54 -6.37
N LYS A 32 5.91 2.69 -5.87
CA LYS A 32 6.63 1.59 -5.24
C LYS A 32 5.98 1.30 -3.90
N ILE A 33 5.58 0.06 -3.64
CA ILE A 33 4.87 -0.36 -2.44
C ILE A 33 5.63 -1.52 -1.80
N VAL A 34 5.83 -1.47 -0.49
CA VAL A 34 6.37 -2.56 0.33
C VAL A 34 5.37 -2.84 1.44
N ASN A 35 4.79 -4.03 1.44
CA ASN A 35 3.84 -4.47 2.45
C ASN A 35 4.46 -5.57 3.30
N PHE A 36 4.72 -5.28 4.58
CA PHE A 36 5.41 -6.23 5.47
C PHE A 36 4.60 -7.49 5.78
N THR A 37 3.29 -7.47 5.58
CA THR A 37 2.47 -8.67 5.80
C THR A 37 2.69 -9.73 4.72
N ASP A 38 3.13 -9.34 3.51
CA ASP A 38 3.46 -10.29 2.44
C ASP A 38 4.82 -10.98 2.68
N GLU A 39 5.64 -10.47 3.62
CA GLU A 39 6.98 -11.01 3.93
C GLU A 39 6.97 -11.99 5.13
N THR A 40 5.82 -12.25 5.76
CA THR A 40 5.72 -13.10 6.97
C THR A 40 4.99 -14.44 6.72
N GLU A 41 4.95 -14.94 5.48
CA GLU A 41 4.51 -16.32 5.17
C GLU A 41 5.69 -17.29 5.08
#